data_AF-A0A2E7PAB4-F1
#
_entry.id   AF-A0A2E7PAB4-F1
#
_cell.length_a   1.000
_cell.length_b   1.000
_cell.length_c   1.000
_cell.angle_alpha   90.00
_cell.angle_beta   90.00
_cell.angle_gamma   90.00
#
_symmetry.space_group_name_H-M   'P 1'
#
loop_
_entity.id
_entity.type
_entity.pdbx_description
1 polymer ?
#
loop_
_entity_poly.entity_id
_entity_poly.type
_entity_poly.pdbx_seq_one_letter_code
_entity_poly.pdbx_strand_id
1 'polypeptide(L)'
;MRDEDFEFFISNFGEATKRTAVPAASLEKWRDKLPEQLLTYWQQEGWCEYRDGLFCTVDPDEYEDLVDEWLADTGLDEIDAFHVIARTAFGDLYVCGEKTGCSATIACPINSIAALPADLNAQTKDELDFSVRFFFGDSEPDEFDMEDENGQPLFERARAKLGPLEPNEIYGFEPAIVLGGKIRLDNLVKVNAHVHLTILRQFAEPSLPLSGIDIEKLLDS
;
A
#
# COMPACT_ATOMS: atom_id res chain seq x y z
N MET A 1 14.53 -13.63 -13.53
CA MET A 1 13.48 -14.57 -13.99
C MET A 1 12.47 -14.58 -12.87
N ARG A 2 11.18 -14.43 -13.19
CA ARG A 2 10.11 -14.46 -12.19
C ARG A 2 10.10 -15.81 -11.50
N ASP A 3 9.77 -15.83 -10.22
CA ASP A 3 9.45 -17.06 -9.50
C ASP A 3 7.95 -17.37 -9.64
N GLU A 4 7.53 -18.52 -9.12
CA GLU A 4 6.16 -19.03 -9.27
C GLU A 4 5.13 -18.06 -8.65
N ASP A 5 5.46 -17.43 -7.52
CA ASP A 5 4.59 -16.48 -6.82
C ASP A 5 4.34 -15.23 -7.67
N PHE A 6 5.40 -14.65 -8.25
CA PHE A 6 5.25 -13.47 -9.11
C PHE A 6 4.65 -13.82 -10.49
N GLU A 7 4.90 -15.03 -11.02
CA GLU A 7 4.19 -15.51 -12.21
C GLU A 7 2.69 -15.64 -11.97
N PHE A 8 2.29 -16.12 -10.78
CA PHE A 8 0.88 -16.17 -10.39
C PHE A 8 0.27 -14.77 -10.29
N PHE A 9 0.95 -13.82 -9.66
CA PHE A 9 0.57 -12.40 -9.66
C PHE A 9 0.32 -11.88 -11.08
N ILE A 10 1.26 -12.09 -12.00
CA ILE A 10 1.10 -11.65 -13.39
C ILE A 10 -0.07 -12.36 -14.11
N SER A 11 -0.34 -13.62 -13.77
CA SER A 11 -1.51 -14.34 -14.31
C SER A 11 -2.85 -13.70 -13.87
N ASN A 12 -2.89 -13.14 -12.65
CA ASN A 12 -4.05 -12.47 -12.08
C ASN A 12 -4.16 -10.99 -12.46
N PHE A 13 -3.04 -10.28 -12.67
CA PHE A 13 -3.03 -8.83 -12.93
C PHE A 13 -2.78 -8.48 -14.40
N GLY A 14 -2.21 -9.40 -15.17
CA GLY A 14 -1.61 -9.10 -16.46
C GLY A 14 -0.24 -8.42 -16.32
N GLU A 15 0.42 -8.22 -17.46
CA GLU A 15 1.68 -7.49 -17.51
C GLU A 15 1.50 -6.02 -17.11
N ALA A 16 2.59 -5.40 -16.64
CA ALA A 16 2.60 -3.99 -16.28
C ALA A 16 2.16 -3.12 -17.48
N THR A 17 1.15 -2.27 -17.24
CA THR A 17 0.63 -1.32 -18.23
C THR A 17 1.53 -0.10 -18.39
N LYS A 18 2.22 0.30 -17.31
CA LYS A 18 3.33 1.25 -17.32
C LYS A 18 4.45 0.74 -16.43
N ARG A 19 5.69 1.13 -16.77
CA ARG A 19 6.91 0.73 -16.08
C ARG A 19 7.91 1.87 -16.03
N THR A 20 8.49 2.07 -14.87
CA THR A 20 9.66 2.91 -14.64
C THR A 20 10.80 2.03 -14.14
N ALA A 21 11.95 2.06 -14.81
CA ALA A 21 13.12 1.31 -14.36
C ALA A 21 13.63 1.88 -13.04
N VAL A 22 13.89 1.02 -12.05
CA VAL A 22 14.40 1.46 -10.75
C VAL A 22 15.88 1.85 -10.87
N PRO A 23 16.27 3.08 -10.49
CA PRO A 23 17.67 3.49 -10.50
C PRO A 23 18.52 2.60 -9.58
N ALA A 24 19.75 2.31 -10.00
CA ALA A 24 20.69 1.53 -9.19
C ALA A 24 20.97 2.19 -7.81
N ALA A 25 20.93 3.53 -7.74
CA ALA A 25 21.07 4.26 -6.49
C ALA A 25 19.90 4.00 -5.52
N SER A 26 18.67 3.88 -6.03
CA SER A 26 17.49 3.54 -5.21
C SER A 26 17.58 2.09 -4.72
N LEU A 27 17.95 1.14 -5.59
CA LEU A 27 18.17 -0.27 -5.17
C LEU A 27 19.25 -0.39 -4.09
N GLU A 28 20.32 0.40 -4.17
CA GLU A 28 21.38 0.41 -3.16
C GLU A 28 20.94 1.08 -1.86
N LYS A 29 20.15 2.15 -1.93
CA LYS A 29 19.58 2.82 -0.75
C LYS A 29 18.69 1.88 0.06
N TRP A 30 17.90 1.08 -0.63
CA TRP A 30 16.94 0.16 -0.02
C TRP A 30 17.53 -1.22 0.30
N ARG A 31 18.79 -1.46 -0.10
CA ARG A 31 19.53 -2.66 0.30
C ARG A 31 19.66 -2.72 1.83
N ASP A 32 19.45 -3.91 2.38
CA ASP A 32 19.46 -4.20 3.82
C ASP A 32 18.35 -3.52 4.65
N LYS A 33 17.49 -2.69 4.03
CA LYS A 33 16.28 -2.14 4.65
C LYS A 33 15.02 -2.88 4.22
N LEU A 34 14.91 -3.16 2.93
CA LEU A 34 13.80 -3.93 2.37
C LEU A 34 14.25 -5.34 2.00
N PRO A 35 13.32 -6.31 1.96
CA PRO A 35 13.66 -7.69 1.63
C PRO A 35 14.33 -7.79 0.25
N GLU A 36 15.34 -8.66 0.13
CA GLU A 36 16.14 -8.81 -1.10
C GLU A 36 15.26 -9.24 -2.28
N GLN A 37 14.23 -10.03 -1.99
CA GLN A 37 13.23 -10.44 -2.96
C GLN A 37 12.49 -9.26 -3.59
N LEU A 38 12.10 -8.25 -2.81
CA LEU A 38 11.43 -7.05 -3.34
C LEU A 38 12.35 -6.27 -4.28
N LEU A 39 13.62 -6.10 -3.87
CA LEU A 39 14.64 -5.45 -4.70
C LEU A 39 14.90 -6.24 -6.00
N THR A 40 14.82 -7.57 -5.92
CA THR A 40 14.93 -8.45 -7.08
C THR A 40 13.77 -8.24 -8.06
N TYR A 41 12.54 -8.14 -7.57
CA TYR A 41 11.38 -7.79 -8.41
C TYR A 41 11.53 -6.39 -9.00
N TRP A 42 11.88 -5.38 -8.22
CA TRP A 42 12.10 -4.01 -8.71
C TRP A 42 13.20 -3.92 -9.76
N GLN A 43 14.30 -4.66 -9.60
CA GLN A 43 15.37 -4.69 -10.60
C GLN A 43 14.89 -5.29 -11.93
N GLN A 44 14.06 -6.34 -11.87
CA GLN A 44 13.59 -7.05 -13.06
C GLN A 44 12.42 -6.33 -13.75
N GLU A 45 11.43 -5.92 -12.96
CA GLU A 45 10.13 -5.42 -13.40
C GLU A 45 10.05 -3.90 -13.36
N GLY A 46 10.77 -3.22 -12.47
CA GLY A 46 10.63 -1.78 -12.24
C GLY A 46 9.56 -1.43 -11.20
N TRP A 47 9.34 -0.12 -11.04
CA TRP A 47 8.10 0.38 -10.44
C TRP A 47 7.02 0.43 -11.52
N CYS A 48 5.88 -0.20 -11.25
CA CYS A 48 4.93 -0.63 -12.27
C CYS A 48 3.51 -0.23 -11.92
N GLU A 49 2.73 0.07 -12.96
CA GLU A 49 1.27 0.16 -12.89
C GLU A 49 0.67 -1.13 -13.46
N TYR A 50 -0.09 -1.85 -12.64
CA TYR A 50 -0.83 -3.05 -13.04
C TYR A 50 -2.32 -2.74 -13.17
N ARG A 51 -3.02 -3.48 -14.05
CA ARG A 51 -4.47 -3.32 -14.27
C ARG A 51 -4.89 -1.85 -14.47
N ASP A 52 -4.21 -1.15 -15.39
CA ASP A 52 -4.48 0.26 -15.72
C ASP A 52 -4.40 1.24 -14.53
N GLY A 53 -3.60 0.91 -13.51
CA GLY A 53 -3.37 1.75 -12.33
C GLY A 53 -4.21 1.38 -11.10
N LEU A 54 -4.93 0.26 -11.13
CA LEU A 54 -5.61 -0.30 -9.95
C LEU A 54 -4.63 -0.55 -8.80
N PHE A 55 -3.46 -1.10 -9.14
CA PHE A 55 -2.38 -1.41 -8.22
C PHE A 55 -1.05 -0.91 -8.81
N CYS A 56 -0.26 -0.23 -7.98
CA CYS A 56 1.03 0.29 -8.39
C CYS A 56 2.11 -0.04 -7.36
N THR A 57 3.26 -0.56 -7.81
CA THR A 57 4.48 -0.54 -6.98
C THR A 57 5.11 0.84 -7.07
N VAL A 58 5.68 1.32 -5.96
CA VAL A 58 6.14 2.72 -5.83
C VAL A 58 7.59 2.81 -5.40
N ASP A 59 8.19 3.99 -5.62
CA ASP A 59 9.42 4.39 -4.93
C ASP A 59 9.06 4.78 -3.49
N PRO A 60 9.55 4.06 -2.45
CA PRO A 60 9.21 4.42 -1.08
C PRO A 60 9.71 5.82 -0.70
N ASP A 61 10.75 6.35 -1.37
CA ASP A 61 11.26 7.70 -1.13
C ASP A 61 10.20 8.79 -1.31
N GLU A 62 9.22 8.56 -2.20
CA GLU A 62 8.16 9.52 -2.45
C GLU A 62 7.15 9.57 -1.28
N TYR A 63 7.09 8.52 -0.45
CA TYR A 63 6.04 8.30 0.55
C TYR A 63 6.55 8.38 2.01
N GLU A 64 7.86 8.55 2.27
CA GLU A 64 8.43 8.56 3.62
C GLU A 64 7.72 9.57 4.55
N ASP A 65 7.52 10.81 4.10
CA ASP A 65 6.81 11.82 4.91
C ASP A 65 5.36 11.41 5.21
N LEU A 66 4.71 10.70 4.28
CA LEU A 66 3.32 10.29 4.40
C LEU A 66 3.18 9.11 5.37
N VAL A 67 4.05 8.11 5.27
CA VAL A 67 4.03 6.96 6.19
C VAL A 67 4.35 7.41 7.62
N ASP A 68 5.32 8.31 7.79
CA ASP A 68 5.64 8.88 9.11
C ASP A 68 4.43 9.60 9.71
N GLU A 69 3.71 10.43 8.93
CA GLU A 69 2.52 11.14 9.41
C GLU A 69 1.36 10.19 9.75
N TRP A 70 1.16 9.14 8.95
CA TRP A 70 0.10 8.16 9.20
C TRP A 70 0.38 7.27 10.41
N LEU A 71 1.64 6.91 10.65
CA LEU A 71 2.04 6.06 11.77
C LEU A 71 2.27 6.84 13.07
N ALA A 72 2.43 8.17 13.00
CA ALA A 72 2.58 9.00 14.18
C ALA A 72 1.43 8.78 15.20
N ASP A 73 1.81 8.66 16.47
CA ASP A 73 0.94 8.40 17.62
C ASP A 73 0.21 7.04 17.58
N THR A 74 0.57 6.15 16.66
CA THR A 74 0.00 4.79 16.60
C THR A 74 0.83 3.77 17.39
N GLY A 75 2.11 4.06 17.67
CA GLY A 75 3.06 3.14 18.31
C GLY A 75 3.65 2.08 17.38
N LEU A 76 3.23 2.03 16.10
CA LEU A 76 3.85 1.17 15.09
C LEU A 76 5.26 1.64 14.75
N ASP A 77 5.49 2.95 14.72
CA ASP A 77 6.80 3.59 14.50
C ASP A 77 7.84 3.23 15.57
N GLU A 78 7.40 2.77 16.74
CA GLU A 78 8.28 2.25 17.79
C GLU A 78 8.65 0.76 17.59
N ILE A 79 7.83 0.01 16.84
CA ILE A 79 8.04 -1.41 16.54
C ILE A 79 9.05 -1.58 15.40
N ASP A 80 8.86 -0.85 14.31
CA ASP A 80 9.70 -0.95 13.12
C ASP A 80 9.74 0.35 12.31
N ALA A 81 10.73 0.45 11.41
CA ALA A 81 10.72 1.44 10.35
C ALA A 81 9.93 0.88 9.15
N PHE A 82 8.83 1.53 8.80
CA PHE A 82 7.91 1.07 7.75
C PHE A 82 8.05 1.91 6.49
N HIS A 83 8.02 1.24 5.34
CA HIS A 83 8.18 1.88 4.04
C HIS A 83 7.07 1.45 3.08
N VAL A 84 6.47 2.40 2.36
CA VAL A 84 5.43 2.11 1.36
C VAL A 84 6.06 1.46 0.14
N ILE A 85 5.61 0.25 -0.21
CA ILE A 85 6.11 -0.49 -1.37
C ILE A 85 5.12 -0.51 -2.53
N ALA A 86 3.84 -0.29 -2.24
CA ALA A 86 2.77 -0.28 -3.22
C ALA A 86 1.56 0.52 -2.74
N ARG A 87 0.70 0.90 -3.69
CA ARG A 87 -0.57 1.59 -3.41
C ARG A 87 -1.69 1.15 -4.35
N THR A 88 -2.94 1.36 -3.92
CA THR A 88 -4.12 1.23 -4.79
C THR A 88 -4.41 2.51 -5.57
N ALA A 89 -5.37 2.42 -6.50
CA ALA A 89 -5.99 3.57 -7.17
C ALA A 89 -6.80 4.46 -6.22
N PHE A 90 -7.14 3.97 -5.02
CA PHE A 90 -7.98 4.68 -4.05
C PHE A 90 -7.19 5.25 -2.88
N GLY A 91 -5.93 4.84 -2.71
CA GLY A 91 -5.02 5.40 -1.71
C GLY A 91 -4.78 4.52 -0.49
N ASP A 92 -5.05 3.22 -0.57
CA ASP A 92 -4.48 2.27 0.39
C ASP A 92 -2.99 2.14 0.11
N LEU A 93 -2.18 2.13 1.18
CA LEU A 93 -0.73 2.03 1.11
C LEU A 93 -0.29 0.72 1.77
N TYR A 94 0.41 -0.13 1.03
CA TYR A 94 0.98 -1.37 1.55
C TYR A 94 2.40 -1.09 2.01
N VAL A 95 2.69 -1.39 3.28
CA VAL A 95 3.97 -1.09 3.90
C VAL A 95 4.71 -2.34 4.30
N CYS A 96 6.04 -2.32 4.16
CA CYS A 96 6.91 -3.35 4.72
C CYS A 96 7.83 -2.71 5.76
N GLY A 97 7.91 -3.36 6.92
CA GLY A 97 8.87 -3.00 7.98
C GLY A 97 10.24 -3.61 7.71
N GLU A 98 11.32 -2.94 8.13
CA GLU A 98 12.70 -3.43 7.97
C GLU A 98 12.95 -4.79 8.65
N LYS A 99 12.21 -5.11 9.71
CA LYS A 99 12.30 -6.35 10.50
C LYS A 99 11.05 -7.22 10.40
N THR A 100 9.90 -6.65 10.07
CA THR A 100 8.61 -7.37 10.08
C THR A 100 8.14 -7.80 8.69
N GLY A 101 8.79 -7.34 7.62
CA GLY A 101 8.36 -7.64 6.25
C GLY A 101 7.05 -6.91 5.93
N CYS A 102 6.32 -7.40 4.93
CA CYS A 102 5.08 -6.76 4.48
C CYS A 102 3.93 -7.10 5.42
N SER A 103 3.77 -6.28 6.46
CA SER A 103 3.02 -6.62 7.69
C SER A 103 1.89 -5.66 8.03
N ALA A 104 1.74 -4.56 7.28
CA ALA A 104 0.66 -3.61 7.51
C ALA A 104 0.16 -2.92 6.23
N THR A 105 -1.08 -2.46 6.32
CA THR A 105 -1.75 -1.65 5.29
C THR A 105 -2.34 -0.40 5.93
N ILE A 106 -2.02 0.75 5.37
CA ILE A 106 -2.60 2.04 5.73
C ILE A 106 -3.77 2.28 4.77
N ALA A 107 -4.98 1.95 5.22
CA ALA A 107 -6.22 2.13 4.48
C ALA A 107 -6.72 3.57 4.64
N CYS A 108 -6.01 4.49 3.97
CA CYS A 108 -6.23 5.93 4.10
C CYS A 108 -7.68 6.37 3.82
N PRO A 109 -8.39 5.84 2.78
CA PRO A 109 -9.75 6.30 2.45
C PRO A 109 -10.73 6.14 3.61
N ILE A 110 -10.53 5.12 4.45
CA ILE A 110 -11.38 4.81 5.60
C ILE A 110 -10.72 5.15 6.95
N ASN A 111 -9.58 5.85 6.92
CA ASN A 111 -8.84 6.27 8.11
C ASN A 111 -8.52 5.11 9.07
N SER A 112 -7.96 4.03 8.53
CA SER A 112 -7.64 2.83 9.30
C SER A 112 -6.25 2.32 8.97
N ILE A 113 -5.58 1.70 9.95
CA ILE A 113 -4.36 0.93 9.73
C ILE A 113 -4.65 -0.51 10.15
N ALA A 114 -4.39 -1.45 9.24
CA ALA A 114 -4.50 -2.88 9.47
C ALA A 114 -3.10 -3.46 9.65
N ALA A 115 -2.83 -3.99 10.83
CA ALA A 115 -1.61 -4.72 11.15
C ALA A 115 -1.97 -5.83 12.14
N LEU A 116 -1.56 -7.07 11.87
CA LEU A 116 -1.81 -8.19 12.77
C LEU A 116 -0.64 -8.34 13.76
N PRO A 117 -0.89 -8.61 15.05
CA PRO A 117 0.18 -8.75 16.04
C PRO A 117 1.20 -9.84 15.71
N ALA A 118 0.75 -10.91 15.05
CA ALA A 118 1.61 -12.01 14.63
C ALA A 118 2.64 -11.57 13.58
N ASP A 119 2.26 -10.62 12.73
CA ASP A 119 3.06 -10.14 11.60
C ASP A 119 4.02 -9.01 12.01
N LEU A 120 3.87 -8.45 13.22
CA LEU A 120 4.71 -7.39 13.78
C LEU A 120 5.92 -7.91 14.58
N ASN A 121 6.19 -9.21 14.54
CA ASN A 121 7.37 -9.80 15.18
C ASN A 121 8.58 -9.73 14.24
N ALA A 122 9.78 -9.57 14.80
CA ALA A 122 11.00 -9.60 14.01
C ALA A 122 11.17 -10.96 13.30
N GLN A 123 11.45 -10.90 12.00
CA GLN A 123 11.56 -12.05 11.12
C GLN A 123 13.01 -12.29 10.68
N THR A 124 13.29 -13.51 10.26
CA THR A 124 14.54 -13.87 9.57
C THR A 124 14.52 -13.36 8.13
N LYS A 125 15.69 -13.28 7.47
CA LYS A 125 15.77 -12.86 6.06
C LYS A 125 14.91 -13.71 5.12
N ASP A 126 14.88 -15.02 5.34
CA ASP A 126 14.07 -15.93 4.53
C ASP A 126 12.56 -15.70 4.72
N GLU A 127 12.13 -15.35 5.94
CA GLU A 127 10.74 -14.98 6.25
C GLU A 127 10.37 -13.62 5.67
N LEU A 128 11.28 -12.64 5.70
CA LEU A 128 11.11 -11.34 5.04
C LEU A 128 10.91 -11.50 3.53
N ASP A 129 11.76 -12.28 2.87
CA ASP A 129 11.64 -12.59 1.43
C ASP A 129 10.38 -13.42 1.13
N PHE A 130 9.97 -14.29 2.05
CA PHE A 130 8.69 -15.00 1.95
C PHE A 130 7.50 -14.05 2.07
N SER A 131 7.53 -13.04 2.95
CA SER A 131 6.45 -12.06 3.09
C SER A 131 6.18 -11.29 1.80
N VAL A 132 7.23 -10.95 1.05
CA VAL A 132 7.12 -10.29 -0.25
C VAL A 132 6.54 -11.22 -1.31
N ARG A 133 7.02 -12.47 -1.38
CA ARG A 133 6.47 -13.48 -2.28
C ARG A 133 5.00 -13.73 -1.99
N PHE A 134 4.65 -13.88 -0.72
CA PHE A 134 3.28 -14.07 -0.28
C PHE A 134 2.41 -12.87 -0.65
N PHE A 135 2.87 -11.65 -0.38
CA PHE A 135 2.15 -10.43 -0.76
C PHE A 135 1.77 -10.41 -2.25
N PHE A 136 2.73 -10.64 -3.16
CA PHE A 136 2.42 -10.68 -4.59
C PHE A 136 1.65 -11.94 -5.01
N GLY A 137 2.03 -13.11 -4.50
CA GLY A 137 1.48 -14.41 -4.89
C GLY A 137 0.07 -14.69 -4.37
N ASP A 138 -0.38 -14.03 -3.30
CA ASP A 138 -1.73 -14.16 -2.77
C ASP A 138 -2.66 -13.03 -3.24
N SER A 139 -2.12 -12.02 -3.93
CA SER A 139 -2.88 -10.86 -4.40
C SER A 139 -3.94 -11.24 -5.46
N GLU A 140 -5.16 -10.74 -5.27
CA GLU A 140 -6.24 -10.79 -6.27
C GLU A 140 -6.75 -9.36 -6.61
N PRO A 141 -7.11 -9.05 -7.88
CA PRO A 141 -7.44 -7.67 -8.27
C PRO A 141 -8.59 -7.03 -7.49
N ASP A 142 -9.57 -7.80 -7.05
CA ASP A 142 -10.71 -7.34 -6.25
C ASP A 142 -10.31 -6.86 -4.85
N GLU A 143 -9.20 -7.33 -4.30
CA GLU A 143 -8.65 -6.85 -3.01
C GLU A 143 -8.11 -5.41 -3.09
N PHE A 144 -7.81 -4.92 -4.29
CA PHE A 144 -7.27 -3.58 -4.54
C PHE A 144 -8.33 -2.58 -5.05
N ASP A 145 -9.58 -3.02 -5.22
CA ASP A 145 -10.72 -2.17 -5.56
C ASP A 145 -11.53 -1.82 -4.31
N MET A 146 -12.28 -0.72 -4.37
CA MET A 146 -13.26 -0.38 -3.35
C MET A 146 -14.67 -0.68 -3.87
N GLU A 147 -15.51 -1.25 -3.03
CA GLU A 147 -16.93 -1.42 -3.35
C GLU A 147 -17.75 -0.21 -2.89
N ASP A 148 -18.74 0.19 -3.69
CA ASP A 148 -19.73 1.17 -3.24
C ASP A 148 -20.72 0.57 -2.23
N GLU A 149 -21.62 1.40 -1.69
CA GLU A 149 -22.65 0.98 -0.72
C GLU A 149 -23.54 -0.20 -1.18
N ASN A 150 -23.56 -0.55 -2.47
CA ASN A 150 -24.31 -1.68 -3.02
C ASN A 150 -23.44 -2.91 -3.33
N GLY A 151 -22.16 -2.92 -2.91
CA GLY A 151 -21.24 -4.02 -3.18
C GLY A 151 -20.78 -4.07 -4.64
N GLN A 152 -20.75 -2.93 -5.34
CA GLN A 152 -20.24 -2.87 -6.71
C GLN A 152 -18.81 -2.32 -6.74
N PRO A 153 -17.84 -2.98 -7.41
CA PRO A 153 -16.47 -2.49 -7.55
C PRO A 153 -16.41 -1.12 -8.24
N LEU A 154 -15.57 -0.21 -7.78
CA LEU A 154 -15.55 1.19 -8.21
C LEU A 154 -14.55 1.45 -9.34
N PHE A 155 -13.44 0.73 -9.43
CA PHE A 155 -12.29 1.12 -10.24
C PHE A 155 -12.63 1.34 -11.71
N GLU A 156 -13.18 0.33 -12.38
CA GLU A 156 -13.52 0.43 -13.80
C GLU A 156 -14.57 1.51 -14.07
N ARG A 157 -15.52 1.69 -13.15
CA ARG A 157 -16.56 2.72 -13.25
C ARG A 157 -15.98 4.11 -13.03
N ALA A 158 -15.06 4.27 -12.08
CA ALA A 158 -14.34 5.51 -11.81
C ALA A 158 -13.47 5.89 -13.00
N ARG A 159 -12.69 4.96 -13.54
CA ARG A 159 -11.86 5.15 -14.73
C ARG A 159 -12.69 5.51 -15.96
N ALA A 160 -13.84 4.87 -16.18
CA ALA A 160 -14.73 5.20 -17.29
C ALA A 160 -15.34 6.61 -17.17
N LYS A 161 -15.64 7.07 -15.94
CA LYS A 161 -16.27 8.36 -15.67
C LYS A 161 -15.28 9.52 -15.59
N LEU A 162 -14.16 9.33 -14.93
CA LEU A 162 -13.19 10.36 -14.57
C LEU A 162 -11.93 10.33 -15.47
N GLY A 163 -11.74 9.26 -16.23
CA GLY A 163 -10.54 9.01 -17.02
C GLY A 163 -9.42 8.34 -16.22
N PRO A 164 -8.34 7.89 -16.89
CA PRO A 164 -7.21 7.23 -16.24
C PRO A 164 -6.46 8.18 -15.29
N LEU A 165 -5.79 7.61 -14.29
CA LEU A 165 -4.94 8.33 -13.33
C LEU A 165 -3.60 8.73 -13.96
N GLU A 166 -3.12 9.92 -13.64
CA GLU A 166 -1.70 10.28 -13.77
C GLU A 166 -0.90 9.66 -12.61
N PRO A 167 0.45 9.55 -12.71
CA PRO A 167 1.26 8.81 -11.74
C PRO A 167 1.09 9.24 -10.27
N ASN A 168 0.81 10.52 -10.02
CA ASN A 168 0.66 11.11 -8.69
C ASN A 168 -0.81 11.30 -8.28
N GLU A 169 -1.76 10.69 -8.99
CA GLU A 169 -3.19 10.81 -8.72
C GLU A 169 -3.79 9.51 -8.15
N ILE A 170 -4.88 9.70 -7.41
CA ILE A 170 -5.80 8.65 -6.95
C ILE A 170 -7.24 9.09 -7.20
N TYR A 171 -8.18 8.15 -7.12
CA TYR A 171 -9.61 8.44 -6.98
C TYR A 171 -9.94 8.65 -5.51
N GLY A 172 -10.00 9.90 -5.07
CA GLY A 172 -10.36 10.29 -3.71
C GLY A 172 -11.85 10.58 -3.55
N PHE A 173 -12.36 10.51 -2.32
CA PHE A 173 -13.76 10.82 -2.02
C PHE A 173 -13.93 12.28 -1.58
N GLU A 174 -14.87 12.98 -2.23
CA GLU A 174 -15.35 14.30 -1.82
C GLU A 174 -16.89 14.27 -1.67
N PRO A 175 -17.42 14.47 -0.44
CA PRO A 175 -16.72 14.63 0.84
C PRO A 175 -15.92 13.40 1.26
N ALA A 176 -14.87 13.59 2.06
CA ALA A 176 -14.08 12.49 2.63
C ALA A 176 -14.95 11.54 3.48
N ILE A 177 -14.69 10.24 3.41
CA ILE A 177 -15.49 9.20 4.11
C ILE A 177 -15.49 9.44 5.62
N VAL A 178 -14.33 9.78 6.19
CA VAL A 178 -14.16 10.08 7.62
C VAL A 178 -15.01 11.28 8.10
N LEU A 179 -15.40 12.17 7.18
CA LEU A 179 -16.29 13.30 7.45
C LEU A 179 -17.77 12.98 7.14
N GLY A 180 -18.13 11.71 6.98
CA GLY A 180 -19.47 11.25 6.63
C GLY A 180 -19.75 11.22 5.12
N GLY A 181 -18.70 11.32 4.30
CA GLY A 181 -18.77 11.05 2.87
C GLY A 181 -19.25 9.62 2.58
N LYS A 182 -20.05 9.46 1.52
CA LYS A 182 -20.54 8.14 1.11
C LYS A 182 -19.62 7.51 0.08
N ILE A 183 -19.42 6.20 0.18
CA ILE A 183 -18.66 5.41 -0.78
C ILE A 183 -19.52 5.23 -2.05
N ARG A 184 -19.43 6.20 -2.96
CA ARG A 184 -20.22 6.26 -4.21
C ARG A 184 -19.37 6.77 -5.35
N LEU A 185 -19.62 6.24 -6.55
CA LEU A 185 -19.01 6.72 -7.79
C LEU A 185 -19.21 8.23 -8.04
N ASP A 186 -20.31 8.80 -7.54
CA ASP A 186 -20.59 10.23 -7.68
C ASP A 186 -19.78 11.14 -6.76
N ASN A 187 -19.19 10.57 -5.70
CA ASN A 187 -18.32 11.30 -4.79
C ASN A 187 -16.83 11.11 -5.13
N LEU A 188 -16.50 10.31 -6.15
CA LEU A 188 -15.12 10.13 -6.58
C LEU A 188 -14.67 11.31 -7.45
N VAL A 189 -13.47 11.78 -7.15
CA VAL A 189 -12.75 12.81 -7.91
C VAL A 189 -11.30 12.38 -8.10
N LYS A 190 -10.66 12.83 -9.18
CA LYS A 190 -9.20 12.69 -9.32
C LYS A 190 -8.53 13.75 -8.47
N VAL A 191 -7.64 13.32 -7.58
CA VAL A 191 -6.91 14.20 -6.66
C VAL A 191 -5.44 13.79 -6.61
N ASN A 192 -4.57 14.72 -6.24
CA ASN A 192 -3.18 14.38 -5.95
C ASN A 192 -3.11 13.46 -4.72
N ALA A 193 -2.42 12.34 -4.84
CA ALA A 193 -2.32 11.30 -3.82
C ALA A 193 -1.78 11.87 -2.50
N HIS A 194 -0.53 12.34 -2.48
CA HIS A 194 0.12 12.84 -1.26
C HIS A 194 -0.69 13.92 -0.56
N VAL A 195 -1.16 14.94 -1.31
CA VAL A 195 -1.97 16.03 -0.73
C VAL A 195 -3.26 15.50 -0.12
N HIS A 196 -3.99 14.65 -0.84
CA HIS A 196 -5.28 14.14 -0.35
C HIS A 196 -5.09 13.23 0.87
N LEU A 197 -4.13 12.31 0.83
CA LEU A 197 -3.86 11.37 1.92
C LEU A 197 -3.35 12.07 3.18
N THR A 198 -2.56 13.14 3.04
CA THR A 198 -2.17 14.03 4.15
C THR A 198 -3.42 14.69 4.77
N ILE A 199 -4.31 15.24 3.94
CA ILE A 199 -5.55 15.88 4.41
C ILE A 199 -6.43 14.88 5.18
N LEU A 200 -6.55 13.64 4.71
CA LEU A 200 -7.31 12.59 5.40
C LEU A 200 -6.74 12.34 6.81
N ARG A 201 -5.42 12.21 6.94
CA ARG A 201 -4.74 12.01 8.24
C ARG A 201 -4.98 13.17 9.21
N GLN A 202 -5.12 14.40 8.69
CA GLN A 202 -5.44 15.59 9.50
C GLN A 202 -6.91 15.66 9.94
N PHE A 203 -7.81 14.95 9.29
CA PHE A 203 -9.23 14.93 9.68
C PHE A 203 -9.51 14.03 10.87
N ALA A 204 -8.78 12.92 11.03
CA ALA A 204 -8.92 12.05 12.19
C ALA A 204 -7.69 11.17 12.43
N GLU A 205 -7.54 10.71 13.67
CA GLU A 205 -6.62 9.64 14.02
C GLU A 205 -7.04 8.31 13.36
N PRO A 206 -6.09 7.51 12.84
CA PRO A 206 -6.39 6.23 12.25
C PRO A 206 -6.91 5.25 13.31
N SER A 207 -7.93 4.48 12.95
CA SER A 207 -8.35 3.34 13.77
C SER A 207 -7.43 2.14 13.58
N LEU A 208 -7.27 1.32 14.63
CA LEU A 208 -6.46 0.10 14.63
C LEU A 208 -7.31 -1.14 14.97
N PRO A 209 -8.31 -1.50 14.13
CA PRO A 209 -9.39 -2.43 14.48
C PRO A 209 -8.95 -3.88 14.72
N LEU A 210 -7.74 -4.26 14.29
CA LEU A 210 -7.19 -5.61 14.46
C LEU A 210 -5.95 -5.64 15.35
N SER A 211 -5.61 -4.51 15.99
CA SER A 211 -4.45 -4.47 16.88
C SER A 211 -4.67 -5.39 18.08
N GLY A 212 -5.76 -5.28 18.86
CA GLY A 212 -5.92 -6.11 20.09
C GLY A 212 -4.73 -6.05 21.07
N ILE A 213 -3.80 -5.13 20.82
CA ILE A 213 -2.46 -5.01 21.39
C ILE A 213 -2.52 -3.85 22.39
N ASP A 214 -2.04 -4.11 23.61
CA ASP A 214 -1.38 -3.05 24.39
C ASP A 214 -0.02 -2.86 23.73
N ILE A 215 0.18 -1.78 22.96
CA ILE A 215 1.44 -1.60 22.21
C ILE A 215 2.62 -1.50 23.18
N GLU A 216 2.34 -0.99 24.39
CA GLU A 216 3.22 -1.04 25.56
C GLU A 216 3.79 -2.44 25.87
N LYS A 217 3.03 -3.54 25.66
CA LYS A 217 3.52 -4.90 25.94
C LYS A 217 4.48 -5.46 24.90
N LEU A 218 4.42 -4.99 23.66
CA LEU A 218 5.37 -5.40 22.60
C LEU A 218 6.70 -4.65 22.73
N LEU A 219 6.67 -3.43 23.27
CA LEU A 219 7.86 -2.63 23.51
C LEU A 219 8.70 -3.13 24.70
N ASP A 220 8.06 -3.85 25.62
CA ASP A 220 8.66 -4.40 26.85
C ASP A 220 9.18 -5.85 26.73
N SER A 221 9.00 -6.51 25.57
CA SER A 221 9.34 -7.94 25.34
C SER A 221 10.58 -8.15 24.48
#